data_AF-A0A957X1R1-F1
#
_entry.id   AF-A0A957X1R1-F1
#
_cell.length_a   1.000
_cell.length_b   1.000
_cell.length_c   1.000
_cell.angle_alpha   90.00
_cell.angle_beta   90.00
_cell.angle_gamma   90.00
#
_symmetry.space_group_name_H-M   'P 1'
#
loop_
_entity.id
_entity.type
_entity.pdbx_description
1 polymer ?
#
loop_
_entity_poly.entity_id
_entity_poly.type
_entity_poly.pdbx_seq_one_letter_code
_entity_poly.pdbx_strand_id
1 'polypeptide(L)'
;MQTTAIGTTAAPSKGVRGWWERNERAVIPYVMVAPFFVLFIIFMLWPVINSFQLSFYEVSSATSKNFVGLENYRRLLTQDTRFWTSIWN
;
A
#
# COMPACT_ATOMS: atom_id res chain seq x y z
N MET A 1 -36.43 60.59 -30.37
CA MET A 1 -37.16 59.41 -29.85
C MET A 1 -36.13 58.46 -29.25
N GLN A 2 -36.52 57.74 -28.19
CA GLN A 2 -35.66 57.30 -27.08
C GLN A 2 -34.68 56.14 -27.41
N THR A 3 -33.47 56.32 -26.90
CA THR A 3 -32.46 55.40 -26.36
C THR A 3 -32.76 53.88 -26.30
N THR A 4 -31.87 53.13 -26.95
CA THR A 4 -31.09 51.98 -26.44
C THR A 4 -31.75 51.05 -25.40
N ALA A 5 -32.18 49.86 -25.85
CA ALA A 5 -32.31 48.70 -24.96
C ALA A 5 -30.93 48.02 -24.82
N ILE A 6 -30.33 48.24 -23.66
CA ILE A 6 -29.01 47.77 -23.23
C ILE A 6 -29.06 46.25 -23.06
N GLY A 7 -28.09 45.56 -23.66
CA GLY A 7 -27.87 44.13 -23.45
C GLY A 7 -27.59 43.85 -21.97
N THR A 8 -28.50 43.13 -21.32
CA THR A 8 -28.26 42.57 -19.98
C THR A 8 -27.30 41.40 -20.12
N THR A 9 -25.99 41.66 -20.08
CA THR A 9 -24.99 40.65 -19.78
C THR A 9 -25.16 40.27 -18.31
N ALA A 10 -26.00 39.28 -18.04
CA ALA A 10 -26.12 38.69 -16.71
C ALA A 10 -24.76 38.06 -16.34
N ALA A 11 -24.11 38.63 -15.32
CA ALA A 11 -22.84 38.13 -14.80
C ALA A 11 -23.02 36.70 -14.25
N PRO A 12 -22.01 35.81 -14.40
CA PRO A 12 -22.12 34.45 -13.87
C PRO A 12 -22.18 34.52 -12.34
N SER A 13 -23.27 34.01 -11.77
CA SER A 13 -23.41 33.85 -10.33
C SER A 13 -22.33 32.89 -9.84
N LYS A 14 -21.40 33.39 -9.01
CA LYS A 14 -20.37 32.56 -8.36
C LYS A 14 -21.07 31.67 -7.33
N GLY A 15 -21.57 30.53 -7.79
CA GLY A 15 -22.10 29.47 -6.93
C GLY A 15 -21.05 29.08 -5.90
N VAL A 16 -21.49 28.89 -4.65
CA VAL A 16 -20.65 28.40 -3.55
C VAL A 16 -20.20 26.99 -3.92
N ARG A 17 -19.07 26.87 -4.61
CA ARG A 17 -18.50 25.56 -5.00
C ARG A 17 -18.38 24.72 -3.74
N GLY A 18 -18.98 23.53 -3.74
CA GLY A 18 -18.95 22.62 -2.59
C GLY A 18 -17.51 22.22 -2.24
N TRP A 19 -17.28 21.73 -1.01
CA TRP A 19 -15.98 21.19 -0.61
C TRP A 19 -15.47 20.12 -1.61
N TRP A 20 -16.39 19.37 -2.22
CA TRP A 20 -16.11 18.36 -3.25
C TRP A 20 -15.46 18.95 -4.52
N GLU A 21 -16.02 20.03 -5.08
CA GLU A 21 -15.51 20.67 -6.31
C GLU A 21 -14.11 21.28 -6.14
N ARG A 22 -13.76 21.70 -4.91
CA ARG A 22 -12.41 22.21 -4.63
C ARG A 22 -11.38 21.10 -4.49
N ASN A 23 -11.79 19.92 -4.01
CA ASN A 23 -10.90 18.80 -3.71
C ASN A 23 -10.94 17.68 -4.76
N GLU A 24 -11.84 17.75 -5.74
CA GLU A 24 -11.98 16.75 -6.81
C GLU A 24 -10.64 16.45 -7.49
N ARG A 25 -9.87 17.50 -7.82
CA ARG A 25 -8.58 17.38 -8.50
C ARG A 25 -7.53 16.68 -7.66
N ALA A 26 -7.63 16.78 -6.33
CA ALA A 26 -6.73 16.11 -5.41
C ALA A 26 -7.16 14.67 -5.14
N VAL A 27 -8.46 14.39 -4.98
CA VAL A 27 -8.98 13.08 -4.52
C VAL A 27 -9.07 12.05 -5.66
N ILE A 28 -9.49 12.47 -6.86
CA ILE A 28 -9.68 11.57 -8.02
C ILE A 28 -8.45 10.67 -8.30
N PRO A 29 -7.20 11.19 -8.39
CA PRO A 29 -6.06 10.33 -8.71
C PRO A 29 -5.82 9.26 -7.63
N TYR A 30 -6.03 9.56 -6.35
CA TYR A 30 -5.86 8.56 -5.28
C TYR A 30 -6.91 7.47 -5.33
N VAL A 31 -8.17 7.82 -5.60
CA VAL A 31 -9.26 6.83 -5.71
C VAL A 31 -9.02 5.87 -6.88
N MET A 32 -8.46 6.36 -7.98
CA MET A 32 -8.13 5.51 -9.13
C MET A 32 -7.01 4.51 -8.85
N VAL A 33 -6.01 4.87 -8.06
CA VAL A 33 -4.89 3.97 -7.73
C VAL A 33 -5.15 3.12 -6.48
N ALA A 34 -6.06 3.54 -5.60
CA ALA A 34 -6.47 2.81 -4.41
C ALA A 34 -6.79 1.31 -4.65
N PRO A 35 -7.58 0.88 -5.66
CA PRO A 35 -7.89 -0.53 -5.85
C PRO A 35 -6.64 -1.39 -6.12
N PHE A 36 -5.65 -0.85 -6.86
CA PHE A 36 -4.38 -1.53 -7.05
C PHE A 36 -3.64 -1.73 -5.72
N PHE A 37 -3.53 -0.69 -4.89
CA PHE A 37 -2.85 -0.79 -3.61
C PHE A 37 -3.56 -1.73 -2.63
N VAL A 38 -4.90 -1.74 -2.63
CA VAL A 38 -5.68 -2.67 -1.81
C VAL A 38 -5.33 -4.11 -2.18
N LEU A 39 -5.34 -4.45 -3.47
CA LEU A 39 -4.97 -5.79 -3.94
C LEU A 39 -3.50 -6.11 -3.66
N PHE A 40 -2.60 -5.16 -3.91
CA PHE A 40 -1.17 -5.31 -3.60
C PHE A 40 -0.94 -5.62 -2.11
N ILE A 41 -1.61 -4.89 -1.22
CA ILE A 41 -1.46 -5.10 0.23
C ILE A 41 -1.98 -6.49 0.62
N ILE A 42 -3.15 -6.89 0.11
CA ILE A 42 -3.79 -8.16 0.47
C ILE A 42 -3.01 -9.36 -0.09
N PHE A 43 -2.60 -9.30 -1.35
CA PHE A 43 -2.05 -10.47 -2.05
C PHE A 43 -0.53 -10.52 -2.08
N MET A 44 0.16 -9.39 -1.86
CA MET A 44 1.61 -9.33 -1.91
C MET A 44 2.21 -8.98 -0.54
N LEU A 45 1.79 -7.86 0.06
CA LEU A 45 2.40 -7.41 1.31
C LEU A 45 2.04 -8.31 2.49
N TRP A 46 0.78 -8.74 2.58
CA TRP A 46 0.30 -9.61 3.64
C TRP A 46 1.07 -10.95 3.71
N PRO A 47 1.18 -11.76 2.64
CA PRO A 47 1.95 -13.00 2.71
C PRO A 47 3.44 -12.76 3.00
N VAL A 48 4.04 -11.69 2.47
CA VAL A 48 5.44 -11.33 2.78
C VAL A 48 5.63 -11.06 4.26
N ILE A 49 4.74 -10.29 4.90
CA ILE A 49 4.80 -10.03 6.34
C ILE A 49 4.65 -11.34 7.13
N ASN A 50 3.73 -12.22 6.73
CA ASN A 50 3.55 -13.52 7.38
C ASN A 50 4.79 -14.41 7.25
N SER A 51 5.41 -14.47 6.07
CA SER A 51 6.67 -15.20 5.85
C SER A 51 7.81 -14.62 6.65
N PHE A 52 7.90 -13.28 6.72
CA PHE A 52 8.90 -12.59 7.52
C PHE A 52 8.72 -12.89 9.01
N GLN A 53 7.49 -12.82 9.52
CA GLN A 53 7.17 -13.22 10.89
C GLN A 53 7.56 -14.68 11.14
N LEU A 54 7.19 -15.60 10.25
CA LEU A 54 7.51 -17.01 10.36
C LEU A 54 9.02 -17.27 10.43
N SER A 55 9.85 -16.44 9.78
CA SER A 55 11.31 -16.59 9.83
C SER A 55 11.92 -16.47 11.23
N PHE A 56 11.21 -15.81 12.15
CA PHE A 56 11.61 -15.70 13.57
C PHE A 56 11.11 -16.86 14.43
N TYR A 57 10.30 -17.77 13.87
CA TYR A 57 9.82 -18.95 14.56
C TYR A 57 10.54 -20.20 14.06
N GLU A 58 10.88 -21.08 14.97
CA GLU A 58 11.22 -22.46 14.65
C GLU A 58 9.92 -23.27 14.62
N VAL A 59 9.60 -23.83 13.45
CA VAL A 59 8.41 -24.66 13.26
C VAL A 59 8.83 -26.12 13.36
N SER A 60 8.64 -26.73 14.54
CA SER A 60 8.93 -28.16 14.73
C SER A 60 7.80 -29.05 14.19
N SER A 61 6.57 -28.52 14.08
CA SER A 61 5.38 -29.24 13.60
C SER A 61 4.31 -28.22 13.17
N ALA A 62 3.28 -28.64 12.42
CA ALA A 62 2.18 -27.74 12.01
C ALA A 62 1.52 -26.96 13.17
N THR A 63 1.56 -27.52 14.38
CA THR A 63 0.95 -26.95 15.60
C THR A 63 1.97 -26.30 16.55
N SER A 64 3.26 -26.60 16.42
CA SER A 64 4.30 -26.11 17.34
C SER A 64 5.18 -25.07 16.65
N LYS A 65 5.01 -23.80 17.06
CA LYS A 65 5.83 -22.66 16.63
C LYS A 65 6.51 -22.07 17.86
N ASN A 66 7.83 -22.21 17.96
CA ASN A 66 8.61 -21.61 19.04
C ASN A 66 9.22 -20.31 18.53
N PHE A 67 9.01 -19.20 19.24
CA PHE A 67 9.65 -17.93 18.87
C PHE A 67 11.12 -17.98 19.28
N VAL A 68 12.02 -18.03 18.30
CA VAL A 68 13.47 -18.14 18.51
C VAL A 68 14.21 -16.89 18.04
N GLY A 69 13.50 -15.90 17.51
CA GLY A 69 14.07 -14.64 17.05
C GLY A 69 15.10 -14.86 15.94
N LEU A 70 16.33 -14.41 16.16
CA LEU A 70 17.42 -14.49 15.17
C LEU A 70 18.27 -15.75 15.29
N GLU A 71 17.98 -16.66 16.23
CA GLU A 71 18.84 -17.84 16.44
C GLU A 71 18.86 -18.78 15.22
N ASN A 72 17.77 -18.84 14.45
CA ASN A 72 17.72 -19.56 13.18
C ASN A 72 18.80 -19.07 12.19
N TYR A 73 18.96 -17.75 12.08
CA TYR A 73 19.95 -17.15 11.19
C TYR A 73 21.38 -17.39 11.68
N ARG A 74 21.60 -17.33 13.00
CA ARG A 74 22.91 -17.64 13.59
C ARG A 74 23.33 -19.08 13.31
N ARG A 75 22.42 -20.04 13.50
CA ARG A 75 22.66 -21.46 13.23
C ARG A 75 22.99 -21.72 11.76
N LEU A 76 22.20 -21.15 10.83
CA LEU A 76 22.45 -21.27 9.39
C LEU A 76 23.82 -20.72 8.98
N LEU A 77 24.21 -19.55 9.49
CA LEU A 77 25.44 -18.88 9.07
C LEU A 77 26.71 -19.47 9.73
N THR A 78 26.60 -20.00 10.96
CA THR A 78 27.77 -20.41 11.75
C THR A 78 27.95 -21.92 11.89
N GLN A 79 26.88 -22.71 11.84
CA GLN A 79 26.91 -24.13 12.20
C GLN A 79 26.57 -25.07 11.04
N ASP A 80 25.97 -24.57 9.96
CA ASP A 80 25.51 -25.42 8.86
C ASP A 80 26.50 -25.46 7.70
N THR A 81 27.33 -26.50 7.66
CA THR A 81 28.29 -26.72 6.55
C THR A 81 27.56 -26.99 5.22
N ARG A 82 26.35 -27.55 5.24
CA ARG A 82 25.60 -27.86 4.00
C ARG A 82 25.09 -26.59 3.33
N PHE A 83 24.72 -25.58 4.12
CA PHE A 83 24.33 -24.27 3.61
C PHE A 83 25.44 -23.66 2.75
N TRP A 84 26.68 -23.68 3.24
CA TRP A 84 27.84 -23.18 2.50
C TRP A 84 28.16 -24.00 1.25
N THR A 85 28.01 -25.33 1.31
CA THR A 85 28.17 -26.20 0.13
C THR A 85 27.15 -25.89 -0.96
N SER A 86 25.90 -25.58 -0.61
CA SER A 86 24.84 -25.24 -1.58
C SER A 86 24.99 -23.87 -2.22
N ILE A 87 25.68 -22.92 -1.58
CA ILE A 87 25.98 -21.61 -2.17
C ILE A 87 27.12 -21.70 -3.20
N TRP A 88 28.03 -22.65 -3.01
CA TRP A 88 29.23 -22.78 -3.85
C TRP A 88 29.08 -23.74 -5.05
N ASN A 89 28.07 -24.62 -5.03
CA ASN A 89 27.72 -25.51 -6.14
C ASN A 89 27.07 -24.75 -7.31
#